data_AF-A0A0A7MFF2-F1
#
_entry.id   AF-A0A0A7MFF2-F1
#
_cell.length_a   1.000
_cell.length_b   1.000
_cell.length_c   1.000
_cell.angle_alpha   90.00
_cell.angle_beta   90.00
_cell.angle_gamma   90.00
#
_symmetry.space_group_name_H-M   'P 1'
#
loop_
_entity.id
_entity.type
_entity.pdbx_description
1 polymer ?
#
loop_
_entity_poly.entity_id
_entity_poly.type
_entity_poly.pdbx_seq_one_letter_code
_entity_poly.pdbx_strand_id
1 'polypeptide(L)'
;ELALRSAFESLMMQTSLQGLAGLRVSRLTVGDFSDSERLQDFERGLLNGLCQVQMEEFVLIYFSDFEDYTDTLFNCVGNVSTIRLVGLGMEEISQVPVWSKVKQLECKKCSFEDVPALKLSLFKELRVLRITKNKRLKNFKQKFEGLSNLEVMDLSENSLTFSRCCSPQFQNCPNLKHLNLSFNSNIRLTGDFTNVKNLLYLDFQHTTLFGPGSYP
;
A
#
# COMPACT_ATOMS: atom_id res chain seq x y z
N GLU A 1 -1.24 -22.39 -3.73
CA GLU A 1 -0.48 -21.17 -4.06
C GLU A 1 0.05 -21.30 -5.49
N LEU A 2 -0.02 -20.24 -6.28
CA LEU A 2 0.53 -20.16 -7.63
C LEU A 2 1.44 -18.93 -7.73
N ALA A 3 2.64 -19.11 -8.27
CA ALA A 3 3.59 -18.03 -8.47
C ALA A 3 4.08 -18.03 -9.93
N LEU A 4 3.85 -16.92 -10.62
CA LEU A 4 4.22 -16.66 -12.00
C LEU A 4 5.28 -15.55 -11.99
N ARG A 5 6.53 -15.94 -11.69
CA ARG A 5 7.68 -15.03 -11.58
C ARG A 5 8.59 -15.20 -12.78
N SER A 6 8.86 -14.12 -13.52
CA SER A 6 9.65 -14.18 -14.76
C SER A 6 9.09 -15.23 -15.75
N ALA A 7 7.77 -15.43 -15.72
CA ALA A 7 7.10 -16.51 -16.44
C ALA A 7 6.67 -16.11 -17.87
N PHE A 8 6.69 -14.81 -18.18
CA PHE A 8 6.11 -14.28 -19.42
C PHE A 8 7.03 -13.25 -20.06
N GLU A 9 7.14 -13.32 -21.39
CA GLU A 9 7.55 -12.17 -22.19
C GLU A 9 6.42 -11.14 -22.23
N SER A 10 6.74 -9.84 -22.22
CA SER A 10 5.80 -8.71 -21.99
C SER A 10 4.49 -8.84 -22.77
N LEU A 11 4.59 -9.06 -24.07
CA LEU A 11 3.45 -9.14 -24.99
C LEU A 11 2.51 -10.34 -24.73
N MET A 12 2.99 -11.37 -24.03
CA MET A 12 2.22 -12.59 -23.77
C MET A 12 1.58 -12.62 -22.38
N MET A 13 1.99 -11.75 -21.45
CA MET A 13 1.52 -11.83 -20.06
C MET A 13 0.00 -11.68 -19.97
N GLN A 14 -0.58 -10.66 -20.60
CA GLN A 14 -2.01 -10.42 -20.54
C GLN A 14 -2.83 -11.61 -21.06
N THR A 15 -2.48 -12.14 -22.23
CA THR A 15 -3.14 -13.33 -22.82
C THR A 15 -2.94 -14.57 -21.96
N SER A 16 -1.76 -14.75 -21.38
CA SER A 16 -1.47 -15.89 -20.51
C SER A 16 -2.30 -15.84 -19.22
N LEU A 17 -2.50 -14.65 -18.64
CA LEU A 17 -3.35 -14.47 -17.46
C LEU A 17 -4.82 -14.78 -17.76
N GLN A 18 -5.31 -14.55 -18.99
CA GLN A 18 -6.66 -14.95 -19.39
C GLN A 18 -6.85 -16.48 -19.37
N GLY A 19 -5.79 -17.24 -19.67
CA GLY A 19 -5.79 -18.70 -19.60
C GLY A 19 -5.99 -19.27 -18.20
N LEU A 20 -5.91 -18.44 -17.15
CA LEU A 20 -6.14 -18.85 -15.76
C LEU A 20 -7.63 -18.85 -15.37
N ALA A 21 -8.53 -18.47 -16.27
CA ALA A 21 -9.96 -18.39 -15.97
C ALA A 21 -10.51 -19.67 -15.31
N GLY A 22 -11.27 -19.52 -14.22
CA GLY A 22 -11.84 -20.62 -13.45
C GLY A 22 -10.90 -21.21 -12.39
N LEU A 23 -9.63 -20.83 -12.38
CA LEU A 23 -8.68 -21.27 -11.36
C LEU A 23 -9.08 -20.78 -9.96
N ARG A 24 -8.84 -21.62 -8.95
CA ARG A 24 -8.99 -21.30 -7.53
C ARG A 24 -7.67 -21.50 -6.82
N VAL A 25 -7.12 -20.44 -6.24
CA VAL A 25 -5.84 -20.48 -5.50
C VAL A 25 -5.93 -19.62 -4.25
N SER A 26 -5.30 -20.04 -3.15
CA SER A 26 -5.24 -19.21 -1.95
C SER A 26 -4.47 -17.91 -2.19
N ARG A 27 -3.31 -18.01 -2.84
CA ARG A 27 -2.41 -16.91 -3.18
C ARG A 27 -1.99 -17.00 -4.64
N LEU A 28 -2.07 -15.87 -5.35
CA LEU A 28 -1.51 -15.68 -6.68
C LEU A 28 -0.41 -14.61 -6.64
N THR A 29 0.79 -14.96 -7.09
CA THR A 29 1.91 -14.01 -7.28
C THR A 29 2.20 -13.82 -8.76
N VAL A 30 2.28 -12.58 -9.23
CA VAL A 30 2.61 -12.22 -10.61
C VAL A 30 3.72 -11.16 -10.62
N GLY A 31 4.69 -11.30 -11.52
CA GLY A 31 5.72 -10.27 -11.72
C GLY A 31 7.08 -10.85 -12.07
N ASP A 32 8.15 -10.12 -11.75
CA ASP A 32 9.52 -10.54 -12.04
C ASP A 32 10.41 -10.60 -10.79
N PHE A 33 11.73 -10.74 -10.94
CA PHE A 33 12.72 -10.64 -9.87
C PHE A 33 13.36 -9.25 -9.82
N SER A 34 13.90 -8.87 -8.65
CA SER A 34 14.52 -7.54 -8.44
C SER A 34 15.75 -7.29 -9.31
N ASP A 35 16.42 -8.34 -9.72
CA ASP A 35 17.65 -8.37 -10.51
C ASP A 35 17.38 -8.71 -11.99
N SER A 36 16.11 -8.76 -12.39
CA SER A 36 15.75 -8.96 -13.80
C SER A 36 16.22 -7.77 -14.63
N GLU A 37 16.97 -8.04 -15.71
CA GLU A 37 17.33 -7.04 -16.72
C GLU A 37 16.14 -6.67 -17.62
N ARG A 38 14.99 -7.34 -17.46
CA ARG A 38 13.80 -7.23 -18.31
C ARG A 38 12.58 -6.77 -17.52
N LEU A 39 12.75 -5.92 -16.51
CA LEU A 39 11.60 -5.33 -15.81
C LEU A 39 10.68 -4.64 -16.83
N GLN A 40 9.41 -4.98 -16.74
CA GLN A 40 8.37 -4.49 -17.64
C GLN A 40 7.60 -3.38 -16.96
N ASP A 41 7.12 -2.44 -17.78
CA ASP A 41 6.17 -1.44 -17.34
C ASP A 41 4.79 -2.07 -17.16
N PHE A 42 4.02 -1.54 -16.23
CA PHE A 42 2.65 -1.98 -16.03
C PHE A 42 1.75 -1.42 -17.13
N GLU A 43 1.22 -2.30 -17.97
CA GLU A 43 0.31 -1.91 -19.04
C GLU A 43 -1.16 -1.85 -18.60
N ARG A 44 -1.94 -0.98 -19.24
CA ARG A 44 -3.37 -0.85 -18.99
C ARG A 44 -4.11 -2.17 -19.22
N GLY A 45 -4.85 -2.62 -18.20
CA GLY A 45 -5.65 -3.83 -18.29
C GLY A 45 -4.84 -5.13 -18.34
N LEU A 46 -3.55 -5.08 -17.99
CA LEU A 46 -2.69 -6.26 -17.87
C LEU A 46 -3.34 -7.37 -17.03
N LEU A 47 -3.98 -6.98 -15.93
CA LEU A 47 -4.62 -7.91 -14.99
C LEU A 47 -6.06 -8.29 -15.35
N ASN A 48 -6.59 -7.88 -16.51
CA ASN A 48 -7.98 -8.14 -16.89
C ASN A 48 -8.33 -9.64 -16.96
N GLY A 49 -7.34 -10.49 -17.30
CA GLY A 49 -7.50 -11.95 -17.32
C GLY A 49 -7.79 -12.56 -15.95
N LEU A 50 -7.48 -11.85 -14.86
CA LEU A 50 -7.66 -12.34 -13.49
C LEU A 50 -9.09 -12.21 -12.96
N CYS A 51 -9.99 -11.53 -13.68
CA CYS A 51 -11.37 -11.30 -13.23
C CYS A 51 -12.17 -12.61 -13.03
N GLN A 52 -11.75 -13.71 -13.63
CA GLN A 52 -12.37 -15.04 -13.50
C GLN A 52 -11.57 -15.99 -12.60
N VAL A 53 -10.58 -15.48 -11.86
CA VAL A 53 -9.75 -16.26 -10.94
C VAL A 53 -10.19 -15.99 -9.51
N GLN A 54 -10.42 -17.05 -8.74
CA GLN A 54 -10.75 -16.93 -7.32
C GLN A 54 -9.48 -16.99 -6.49
N MET A 55 -9.22 -15.92 -5.73
CA MET A 55 -8.07 -15.83 -4.84
C MET A 55 -8.36 -15.05 -3.55
N GLU A 56 -7.68 -15.43 -2.47
CA GLU A 56 -7.76 -14.70 -1.19
C GLU A 56 -6.68 -13.63 -1.09
N GLU A 57 -5.50 -13.91 -1.65
CA GLU A 57 -4.35 -13.02 -1.65
C GLU A 57 -3.75 -12.84 -3.04
N PHE A 58 -3.52 -11.59 -3.41
CA PHE A 58 -2.85 -11.19 -4.64
C PHE A 58 -1.52 -10.50 -4.33
N VAL A 59 -0.46 -10.91 -5.01
CA VAL A 59 0.88 -10.33 -4.86
C VAL A 59 1.41 -9.90 -6.22
N LEU A 60 1.66 -8.60 -6.40
CA LEU A 60 2.30 -8.04 -7.59
C LEU A 60 3.72 -7.61 -7.25
N ILE A 61 4.70 -8.08 -8.01
CA ILE A 61 6.12 -7.84 -7.71
C ILE A 61 6.88 -7.29 -8.93
N TYR A 62 7.77 -6.33 -8.69
CA TYR A 62 8.81 -5.87 -9.63
C TYR A 62 8.30 -5.50 -11.03
N PHE A 63 7.69 -4.31 -11.13
CA PHE A 63 7.38 -3.62 -12.40
C PHE A 63 8.08 -2.26 -12.39
N SER A 64 8.69 -1.88 -13.51
CA SER A 64 9.58 -0.70 -13.61
C SER A 64 8.84 0.62 -13.47
N ASP A 65 7.75 0.80 -14.20
CA ASP A 65 6.95 2.03 -14.19
C ASP A 65 5.44 1.73 -14.33
N PHE A 66 4.62 2.71 -14.00
CA PHE A 66 3.17 2.74 -14.15
C PHE A 66 2.80 4.08 -14.82
N GLU A 67 3.04 4.22 -16.13
CA GLU A 67 2.73 5.40 -16.97
C GLU A 67 1.24 5.79 -16.93
N ASP A 68 0.76 6.30 -15.79
CA ASP A 68 -0.64 6.64 -15.46
C ASP A 68 -1.65 5.46 -15.52
N TYR A 69 -1.19 4.21 -15.61
CA TYR A 69 -2.05 3.02 -15.73
C TYR A 69 -2.48 2.36 -14.41
N THR A 70 -2.29 3.05 -13.27
CA THR A 70 -2.76 2.52 -11.98
C THR A 70 -4.29 2.48 -11.88
N ASP A 71 -5.01 3.11 -12.81
CA ASP A 71 -6.47 3.09 -12.93
C ASP A 71 -7.05 1.68 -13.10
N THR A 72 -6.30 0.78 -13.73
CA THR A 72 -6.75 -0.60 -14.00
C THR A 72 -6.21 -1.66 -13.04
N LEU A 73 -5.28 -1.29 -12.15
CA LEU A 73 -4.59 -2.22 -11.25
C LEU A 73 -5.57 -3.04 -10.39
N PHE A 74 -6.62 -2.41 -9.88
CA PHE A 74 -7.54 -3.03 -8.93
C PHE A 74 -8.82 -3.60 -9.57
N ASN A 75 -8.99 -3.52 -10.89
CA ASN A 75 -10.24 -3.87 -11.57
C ASN A 75 -10.67 -5.32 -11.36
N CYS A 76 -9.73 -6.26 -11.34
CA CYS A 76 -10.03 -7.68 -11.16
C CYS A 76 -9.63 -8.21 -9.77
N VAL A 77 -8.78 -7.48 -9.05
CA VAL A 77 -8.22 -7.91 -7.75
C VAL A 77 -8.85 -7.17 -6.57
N GLY A 78 -9.77 -6.23 -6.79
CA GLY A 78 -10.40 -5.46 -5.71
C GLY A 78 -11.24 -6.27 -4.72
N ASN A 79 -11.64 -7.51 -5.06
CA ASN A 79 -12.50 -8.37 -4.23
C ASN A 79 -11.70 -9.36 -3.36
N VAL A 80 -10.37 -9.35 -3.47
CA VAL A 80 -9.50 -10.20 -2.64
C VAL A 80 -9.39 -9.65 -1.23
N SER A 81 -8.96 -10.48 -0.27
CA SER A 81 -8.81 -10.05 1.12
C SER A 81 -7.49 -9.31 1.36
N THR A 82 -6.42 -9.75 0.69
CA THR A 82 -5.06 -9.22 0.88
C THR A 82 -4.43 -8.87 -0.46
N ILE A 83 -3.87 -7.66 -0.57
CA ILE A 83 -3.06 -7.23 -1.70
C ILE A 83 -1.66 -6.87 -1.20
N ARG A 84 -0.62 -7.37 -1.88
CA ARG A 84 0.77 -7.01 -1.62
C ARG A 84 1.44 -6.53 -2.91
N LEU A 85 1.92 -5.30 -2.88
CA LEU A 85 2.58 -4.61 -3.98
C LEU A 85 4.04 -4.42 -3.59
N VAL A 86 4.98 -5.05 -4.30
CA VAL A 86 6.38 -5.09 -3.88
C VAL A 86 7.32 -4.68 -5.02
N GLY A 87 8.15 -3.67 -4.81
CA GLY A 87 9.17 -3.26 -5.79
C GLY A 87 8.58 -2.67 -7.06
N LEU A 88 7.49 -1.90 -6.94
CA LEU A 88 6.78 -1.33 -8.09
C LEU A 88 7.19 0.12 -8.30
N GLY A 89 7.44 0.54 -9.54
CA GLY A 89 7.64 1.95 -9.92
C GLY A 89 6.45 2.89 -9.68
N MET A 90 5.40 2.40 -9.03
CA MET A 90 4.15 3.11 -8.81
C MET A 90 4.33 4.36 -7.92
N GLU A 91 4.02 5.52 -8.46
CA GLU A 91 4.13 6.83 -7.78
C GLU A 91 2.80 7.32 -7.17
N GLU A 92 1.66 6.79 -7.64
CA GLU A 92 0.34 7.14 -7.15
C GLU A 92 -0.66 5.96 -7.14
N ILE A 93 -1.87 6.20 -6.65
CA ILE A 93 -3.02 5.29 -6.77
C ILE A 93 -4.15 6.08 -7.42
N SER A 94 -4.41 5.89 -8.70
CA SER A 94 -5.36 6.72 -9.46
C SER A 94 -6.81 6.32 -9.17
N GLN A 95 -7.12 5.02 -9.13
CA GLN A 95 -8.49 4.52 -8.91
C GLN A 95 -8.54 3.32 -7.96
N VAL A 96 -9.61 3.26 -7.16
CA VAL A 96 -9.94 2.12 -6.29
C VAL A 96 -11.43 1.83 -6.49
N PRO A 97 -11.81 0.61 -6.89
CA PRO A 97 -13.22 0.27 -7.09
C PRO A 97 -14.03 0.38 -5.79
N VAL A 98 -15.20 1.00 -5.87
CA VAL A 98 -16.09 1.22 -4.70
C VAL A 98 -16.51 -0.09 -4.03
N TRP A 99 -16.56 -1.19 -4.79
CA TRP A 99 -16.90 -2.52 -4.32
C TRP A 99 -15.72 -3.28 -3.68
N SER A 100 -14.57 -2.62 -3.50
CA SER A 100 -13.39 -3.29 -2.95
C SER A 100 -13.64 -3.87 -1.56
N LYS A 101 -13.19 -5.11 -1.34
CA LYS A 101 -13.28 -5.84 -0.07
C LYS A 101 -11.92 -6.08 0.58
N VAL A 102 -10.90 -5.36 0.12
CA VAL A 102 -9.52 -5.51 0.61
C VAL A 102 -9.47 -5.13 2.08
N LYS A 103 -9.00 -6.08 2.90
CA LYS A 103 -8.82 -5.91 4.34
C LYS A 103 -7.37 -5.62 4.70
N GLN A 104 -6.42 -6.08 3.88
CA GLN A 104 -5.01 -5.87 4.09
C GLN A 104 -4.33 -5.38 2.80
N LEU A 105 -3.65 -4.25 2.89
CA LEU A 105 -2.86 -3.70 1.79
C LEU A 105 -1.43 -3.48 2.26
N GLU A 106 -0.48 -4.07 1.54
CA GLU A 106 0.96 -3.84 1.72
C GLU A 106 1.55 -3.23 0.46
N CYS A 107 2.22 -2.09 0.60
CA CYS A 107 3.02 -1.48 -0.45
C CYS A 107 4.47 -1.36 0.04
N LYS A 108 5.37 -2.12 -0.56
CA LYS A 108 6.76 -2.25 -0.11
C LYS A 108 7.71 -1.89 -1.23
N LYS A 109 8.67 -1.00 -0.97
CA LYS A 109 9.63 -0.55 -2.00
C LYS A 109 8.94 -0.02 -3.27
N CYS A 110 7.86 0.74 -3.13
CA CYS A 110 7.26 1.50 -4.22
C CYS A 110 7.85 2.93 -4.30
N SER A 111 7.41 3.71 -5.29
CA SER A 111 7.98 5.02 -5.63
C SER A 111 7.19 6.24 -5.13
N PHE A 112 6.18 6.07 -4.26
CA PHE A 112 5.39 7.17 -3.72
C PHE A 112 6.25 8.29 -3.10
N GLU A 113 5.89 9.55 -3.34
CA GLU A 113 6.51 10.71 -2.67
C GLU A 113 5.71 11.25 -1.48
N ASP A 114 4.40 11.04 -1.48
CA ASP A 114 3.45 11.40 -0.42
C ASP A 114 2.55 10.21 -0.12
N VAL A 115 2.07 10.09 1.12
CA VAL A 115 1.13 9.02 1.49
C VAL A 115 -0.17 9.28 0.71
N PRO A 116 -0.65 8.35 -0.13
CA PRO A 116 -1.84 8.56 -0.97
C PRO A 116 -3.12 8.39 -0.13
N ALA A 117 -3.26 9.17 0.94
CA ALA A 117 -4.24 8.96 2.00
C ALA A 117 -5.69 8.98 1.50
N LEU A 118 -6.04 9.93 0.62
CA LEU A 118 -7.40 10.03 0.05
C LEU A 118 -7.76 8.80 -0.80
N LYS A 119 -6.82 8.29 -1.58
CA LYS A 119 -7.03 7.15 -2.45
C LYS A 119 -7.09 5.84 -1.66
N LEU A 120 -6.22 5.69 -0.68
CA LEU A 120 -6.25 4.58 0.28
C LEU A 120 -7.54 4.55 1.10
N SER A 121 -8.14 5.72 1.35
CA SER A 121 -9.41 5.85 2.05
C SER A 121 -10.61 5.26 1.29
N LEU A 122 -10.44 4.92 0.02
CA LEU A 122 -11.47 4.23 -0.77
C LEU A 122 -11.57 2.75 -0.44
N PHE A 123 -10.56 2.14 0.20
CA PHE A 123 -10.63 0.77 0.73
C PHE A 123 -11.42 0.74 2.05
N LYS A 124 -12.74 0.74 1.97
CA LYS A 124 -13.63 0.88 3.16
C LYS A 124 -13.54 -0.28 4.16
N GLU A 125 -13.11 -1.45 3.71
CA GLU A 125 -12.93 -2.65 4.56
C GLU A 125 -11.50 -2.78 5.13
N LEU A 126 -10.63 -1.80 4.88
CA LEU A 126 -9.22 -1.90 5.24
C LEU A 126 -9.03 -1.94 6.76
N ARG A 127 -8.35 -2.97 7.23
CA ARG A 127 -7.97 -3.20 8.64
C ARG A 127 -6.47 -3.06 8.87
N VAL A 128 -5.67 -3.41 7.87
CA VAL A 128 -4.21 -3.39 7.94
C VAL A 128 -3.68 -2.64 6.72
N LEU A 129 -2.95 -1.57 6.98
CA LEU A 129 -2.21 -0.84 5.97
C LEU A 129 -0.72 -0.87 6.31
N ARG A 130 0.10 -1.36 5.39
CA ARG A 130 1.56 -1.31 5.51
C ARG A 130 2.15 -0.62 4.29
N ILE A 131 2.83 0.50 4.49
CA ILE A 131 3.59 1.20 3.44
C ILE A 131 5.01 1.30 3.98
N THR A 132 5.88 0.35 3.61
CA THR A 132 7.20 0.18 4.24
C THR A 132 8.34 0.14 3.24
N LYS A 133 9.54 0.58 3.64
CA LYS A 133 10.72 0.58 2.77
C LYS A 133 10.55 1.41 1.49
N ASN A 134 9.69 2.43 1.50
CA ASN A 134 9.48 3.37 0.39
C ASN A 134 10.40 4.57 0.60
N LYS A 135 11.64 4.49 0.09
CA LYS A 135 12.66 5.53 0.33
C LYS A 135 12.30 6.92 -0.22
N ARG A 136 11.45 6.98 -1.24
CA ARG A 136 10.95 8.23 -1.83
C ARG A 136 9.82 8.87 -1.02
N LEU A 137 9.17 8.12 -0.13
CA LEU A 137 8.01 8.57 0.63
C LEU A 137 8.45 9.53 1.74
N LYS A 138 8.41 10.82 1.41
CA LYS A 138 8.91 11.91 2.25
C LYS A 138 7.80 12.66 2.95
N ASN A 139 6.59 12.59 2.45
CA ASN A 139 5.50 13.44 2.90
C ASN A 139 4.31 12.62 3.41
N PHE A 140 3.56 13.24 4.32
CA PHE A 140 2.22 12.78 4.71
C PHE A 140 1.34 14.01 4.91
N LYS A 141 0.94 14.64 3.79
CA LYS A 141 0.26 15.95 3.81
C LYS A 141 -1.24 15.84 4.07
N GLN A 142 -1.86 14.83 3.46
CA GLN A 142 -3.30 14.59 3.52
C GLN A 142 -3.65 13.67 4.67
N LYS A 143 -4.86 13.80 5.21
CA LYS A 143 -5.41 12.86 6.21
C LYS A 143 -6.20 11.77 5.49
N PHE A 144 -6.37 10.63 6.15
CA PHE A 144 -7.32 9.62 5.69
C PHE A 144 -8.76 10.11 5.88
N GLU A 145 -9.71 9.55 5.13
CA GLU A 145 -11.14 9.85 5.16
C GLU A 145 -11.96 8.59 5.39
N GLY A 146 -12.44 8.39 6.63
CA GLY A 146 -13.37 7.31 6.94
C GLY A 146 -12.77 5.91 6.86
N LEU A 147 -11.51 5.74 7.26
CA LEU A 147 -10.91 4.43 7.53
C LEU A 147 -11.29 3.94 8.93
N SER A 148 -12.60 3.77 9.16
CA SER A 148 -13.15 3.41 10.47
C SER A 148 -12.75 1.99 10.90
N ASN A 149 -12.49 1.08 9.98
CA ASN A 149 -12.10 -0.30 10.27
C ASN A 149 -10.59 -0.48 10.51
N LEU A 150 -9.78 0.56 10.30
CA LEU A 150 -8.33 0.43 10.32
C LEU A 150 -7.81 0.23 11.74
N GLU A 151 -7.10 -0.87 11.96
CA GLU A 151 -6.55 -1.26 13.26
C GLU A 151 -5.02 -1.17 13.28
N VAL A 152 -4.36 -1.42 12.14
CA VAL A 152 -2.90 -1.43 12.02
C VAL A 152 -2.46 -0.50 10.90
N MET A 153 -1.58 0.44 11.24
CA MET A 153 -0.87 1.29 10.30
C MET A 153 0.63 1.17 10.52
N ASP A 154 1.31 0.62 9.53
CA ASP A 154 2.76 0.52 9.51
C ASP A 154 3.32 1.41 8.39
N LEU A 155 3.94 2.52 8.78
CA LEU A 155 4.63 3.46 7.90
C LEU A 155 6.14 3.45 8.19
N SER A 156 6.68 2.32 8.66
CA SER A 156 8.09 2.20 9.03
C SER A 156 9.04 2.10 7.85
N GLU A 157 10.31 2.44 8.10
CA GLU A 157 11.39 2.36 7.11
C GLU A 157 11.13 3.21 5.85
N ASN A 158 10.54 4.40 6.00
CA ASN A 158 10.39 5.37 4.90
C ASN A 158 11.29 6.60 5.16
N SER A 159 10.97 7.73 4.55
CA SER A 159 11.69 9.00 4.73
C SER A 159 10.79 10.11 5.26
N LEU A 160 9.69 9.76 5.95
CA LEU A 160 8.59 10.68 6.23
C LEU A 160 9.02 11.88 7.08
N THR A 161 8.54 13.05 6.68
CA THR A 161 8.57 14.28 7.44
C THR A 161 7.16 14.90 7.44
N PHE A 162 6.60 15.15 8.62
CA PHE A 162 5.31 15.84 8.74
C PHE A 162 5.15 16.54 10.09
N SER A 163 4.32 17.59 10.12
CA SER A 163 4.36 18.60 11.17
C SER A 163 3.20 18.54 12.20
N ARG A 164 2.27 17.58 12.07
CA ARG A 164 1.03 17.54 12.88
C ARG A 164 0.68 16.15 13.37
N CYS A 165 1.65 15.40 13.91
CA CYS A 165 1.33 14.15 14.59
C CYS A 165 0.76 14.44 16.00
N CYS A 166 -0.19 13.69 16.54
CA CYS A 166 -0.78 12.48 15.97
C CYS A 166 -2.29 12.59 15.85
N SER A 167 -3.01 13.05 16.88
CA SER A 167 -4.47 13.25 16.80
C SER A 167 -4.93 13.98 15.53
N PRO A 168 -4.32 15.11 15.11
CA PRO A 168 -4.77 15.79 13.89
C PRO A 168 -4.61 14.92 12.65
N GLN A 169 -3.52 14.14 12.55
CA GLN A 169 -3.22 13.32 11.38
C GLN A 169 -4.11 12.07 11.29
N PHE A 170 -4.47 11.49 12.43
CA PHE A 170 -5.16 10.19 12.51
C PHE A 170 -6.60 10.29 13.02
N GLN A 171 -7.19 11.49 13.09
CA GLN A 171 -8.55 11.72 13.58
C GLN A 171 -9.64 10.86 12.92
N ASN A 172 -9.41 10.44 11.67
CA ASN A 172 -10.36 9.67 10.86
C ASN A 172 -10.10 8.15 10.89
N CYS A 173 -9.25 7.68 11.82
CA CYS A 173 -8.92 6.28 12.07
C CYS A 173 -9.22 5.91 13.54
N PRO A 174 -10.49 5.98 13.99
CA PRO A 174 -10.84 5.89 15.41
C PRO A 174 -10.53 4.53 16.07
N ASN A 175 -10.40 3.46 15.28
CA ASN A 175 -10.12 2.10 15.76
C ASN A 175 -8.64 1.71 15.65
N LEU A 176 -7.76 2.67 15.40
CA LEU A 176 -6.32 2.41 15.27
C LEU A 176 -5.75 1.92 16.60
N LYS A 177 -5.14 0.73 16.58
CA LYS A 177 -4.52 0.05 17.74
C LYS A 177 -3.00 -0.01 17.62
N HIS A 178 -2.47 -0.09 16.41
CA HIS A 178 -1.03 -0.19 16.17
C HIS A 178 -0.59 0.87 15.16
N LEU A 179 0.31 1.75 15.59
CA LEU A 179 0.91 2.77 14.75
C LEU A 179 2.44 2.63 14.79
N ASN A 180 3.04 2.27 13.67
CA ASN A 180 4.48 2.21 13.53
C ASN A 180 4.98 3.33 12.61
N LEU A 181 5.77 4.24 13.18
CA LEU A 181 6.41 5.37 12.52
C LEU A 181 7.93 5.33 12.68
N SER A 182 8.49 4.16 13.03
CA SER A 182 9.94 3.95 13.17
C SER A 182 10.69 4.10 11.85
N PHE A 183 11.98 4.43 11.92
CA PHE A 183 12.87 4.61 10.79
C PHE A 183 12.29 5.58 9.74
N ASN A 184 11.88 6.76 10.22
CA ASN A 184 11.48 7.90 9.40
C ASN A 184 12.40 9.10 9.67
N SER A 185 12.18 10.21 8.96
CA SER A 185 13.03 11.39 9.08
C SER A 185 12.65 12.23 10.30
N ASN A 186 11.71 13.18 10.16
CA ASN A 186 11.41 14.19 11.17
C ASN A 186 9.90 14.29 11.39
N ILE A 187 9.41 13.94 12.57
CA ILE A 187 7.98 14.01 12.88
C ILE A 187 7.76 15.04 13.99
N ARG A 188 6.95 16.07 13.70
CA ARG A 188 6.55 17.03 14.73
C ARG A 188 5.37 16.50 15.52
N LEU A 189 5.54 16.36 16.82
CA LEU A 189 4.46 16.06 17.75
C LEU A 189 3.72 17.35 18.13
N THR A 190 2.39 17.28 18.22
CA THR A 190 1.54 18.32 18.79
C THR A 190 1.35 18.12 20.30
N GLY A 191 1.68 16.93 20.82
CA GLY A 191 1.34 16.52 22.18
C GLY A 191 -0.11 16.06 22.36
N ASP A 192 -0.90 16.04 21.28
CA ASP A 192 -2.31 15.61 21.30
C ASP A 192 -2.47 14.18 20.75
N PHE A 193 -3.00 13.31 21.63
CA PHE A 193 -3.32 11.90 21.36
C PHE A 193 -4.80 11.55 21.63
N THR A 194 -5.66 12.53 21.89
CA THR A 194 -7.09 12.35 22.19
C THR A 194 -7.86 11.52 21.15
N ASN A 195 -7.55 11.66 19.85
CA ASN A 195 -8.23 10.94 18.76
C ASN A 195 -7.64 9.55 18.47
N VAL A 196 -6.51 9.20 19.09
CA VAL A 196 -5.84 7.90 18.94
C VAL A 196 -5.83 7.13 20.26
N LYS A 197 -6.86 7.34 21.09
CA LYS A 197 -7.03 6.76 22.43
C LYS A 197 -7.03 5.23 22.50
N ASN A 198 -7.25 4.55 21.38
CA ASN A 198 -7.29 3.09 21.30
C ASN A 198 -5.92 2.47 20.93
N LEU A 199 -4.86 3.29 20.78
CA LEU A 199 -3.52 2.79 20.51
C LEU A 199 -3.03 1.92 21.66
N LEU A 200 -2.60 0.71 21.30
CA LEU A 200 -1.94 -0.28 22.15
C LEU A 200 -0.43 -0.35 21.87
N TYR A 201 -0.02 0.06 20.66
CA TYR A 201 1.36 0.07 20.22
C TYR A 201 1.65 1.35 19.43
N LEU A 202 2.70 2.05 19.83
CA LEU A 202 3.21 3.24 19.14
C LEU A 202 4.74 3.19 19.09
N ASP A 203 5.30 3.30 17.90
CA ASP A 203 6.73 3.17 17.67
C ASP A 203 7.28 4.31 16.84
N PHE A 204 8.35 4.94 17.37
CA PHE A 204 9.13 6.01 16.74
C PHE A 204 10.62 5.70 16.74
N GLN A 205 11.02 4.43 16.92
CA GLN A 205 12.42 4.03 16.95
C GLN A 205 13.14 4.57 15.70
N HIS A 206 14.31 5.18 15.87
CA HIS A 206 15.06 5.80 14.76
C HIS A 206 14.27 6.85 13.94
N THR A 207 13.39 7.62 14.61
CA THR A 207 12.74 8.80 14.03
C THR A 207 13.02 10.03 14.89
N THR A 208 13.42 11.14 14.28
CA THR A 208 13.66 12.39 15.01
C THR A 208 12.32 13.05 15.35
N LEU A 209 12.07 13.26 16.64
CA LEU A 209 10.86 13.90 17.15
C LEU A 209 11.15 15.34 17.58
N PHE A 210 10.26 16.27 17.25
CA PHE A 210 10.33 17.67 17.68
C PHE A 210 8.92 18.23 17.98
N GLY A 211 8.76 19.20 18.88
CA GLY A 211 7.42 19.66 19.30
C GLY A 211 7.40 20.28 20.71
N PRO A 212 6.22 20.64 21.25
CA PRO A 212 6.15 21.20 22.59
C PRO A 212 6.71 20.20 23.61
N GLY A 213 7.76 20.61 24.33
CA GLY A 213 8.45 19.77 25.32
C GLY A 213 9.63 18.94 24.78
N SER A 214 9.98 19.01 23.50
CA SER A 214 11.20 18.35 22.99
C SER A 214 12.44 19.19 23.32
N TYR A 215 13.00 18.97 24.50
CA TYR A 215 14.41 19.26 24.80
C TYR A 215 15.27 18.04 24.38
N PRO A 216 16.57 18.27 24.09
CA PRO A 216 17.41 17.35 23.32
C PRO A 216 17.62 16.00 23.99
#